data_AF-A0A9X9F5L1-F1
#
_entry.id   AF-A0A9X9F5L1-F1
#
_cell.length_a   1.000
_cell.length_b   1.000
_cell.length_c   1.000
_cell.angle_alpha   90.00
_cell.angle_beta   90.00
_cell.angle_gamma   90.00
#
_symmetry.space_group_name_H-M   'P 1'
#
loop_
_entity.id
_entity.type
_entity.pdbx_description
1 polymer ?
#
loop_
_entity_poly.entity_id
_entity_poly.type
_entity_poly.pdbx_seq_one_letter_code
_entity_poly.pdbx_strand_id
1 'polypeptide(L)' 'MASETVANHQEKALALLQADAEKILRLIKVQMDHLTMPQCPLYEEVLDTQMFGLSREVDFAVRLGLIAEEQ' A
#
# COMPACT_ATOMS: atom_id res chain seq x y z
N MET A 1 -21.28 -14.41 -15.49
CA MET A 1 -20.24 -15.42 -15.19
C MET A 1 -18.82 -14.85 -15.26
N ALA A 2 -18.15 -14.74 -16.42
CA ALA A 2 -16.74 -14.27 -16.46
C ALA A 2 -16.56 -12.79 -16.05
N SER A 3 -17.53 -11.93 -16.40
CA SER A 3 -17.50 -10.50 -16.01
C SER A 3 -17.64 -10.28 -14.50
N GLU A 4 -18.50 -11.05 -13.84
CA GLU A 4 -18.71 -10.98 -12.38
C GLU A 4 -17.49 -11.47 -11.60
N THR A 5 -16.79 -12.48 -12.11
CA THR A 5 -15.54 -12.93 -11.49
C THR A 5 -14.47 -11.86 -11.57
N VAL A 6 -14.33 -11.14 -12.70
CA VAL A 6 -13.31 -10.08 -12.84
C VAL A 6 -13.61 -8.90 -11.92
N ALA A 7 -14.86 -8.43 -11.86
CA ALA A 7 -15.28 -7.35 -10.96
C ALA A 7 -14.96 -7.68 -9.49
N ASN A 8 -15.17 -8.93 -9.07
CA ASN A 8 -14.85 -9.38 -7.73
C ASN A 8 -13.33 -9.35 -7.42
N HIS A 9 -12.46 -9.58 -8.41
CA HIS A 9 -11.01 -9.51 -8.23
C HIS A 9 -10.51 -8.06 -8.15
N GLN A 10 -11.14 -7.13 -8.87
CA GLN A 10 -10.82 -5.69 -8.80
C GLN A 10 -11.12 -5.13 -7.41
N GLU A 11 -12.33 -5.40 -6.88
CA GLU A 11 -12.72 -4.98 -5.53
C GLU A 11 -11.80 -5.57 -4.46
N LYS A 12 -11.45 -6.86 -4.58
CA LYS A 12 -10.51 -7.51 -3.67
C LYS A 12 -9.11 -6.93 -3.74
N ALA A 13 -8.60 -6.66 -4.94
CA ALA A 13 -7.28 -6.06 -5.12
C ALA A 13 -7.21 -4.68 -4.49
N LEU A 14 -8.23 -3.85 -4.73
CA LEU A 14 -8.34 -2.52 -4.12
C LEU A 14 -8.39 -2.60 -2.60
N ALA A 15 -9.22 -3.48 -2.04
CA ALA A 15 -9.36 -3.65 -0.60
C ALA A 15 -8.05 -4.10 0.07
N LEU A 16 -7.30 -5.00 -0.58
CA LEU A 16 -5.99 -5.45 -0.07
C LEU A 16 -4.96 -4.30 -0.05
N LEU A 17 -4.81 -3.59 -1.18
CA LEU A 17 -3.85 -2.47 -1.25
C LEU A 17 -4.21 -1.32 -0.30
N GLN A 18 -5.50 -1.04 -0.12
CA GLN A 18 -5.94 -0.06 0.89
C GLN A 18 -5.59 -0.52 2.30
N ALA A 19 -5.80 -1.80 2.63
CA ALA A 19 -5.43 -2.34 3.93
C ALA A 19 -3.91 -2.29 4.17
N ASP A 20 -3.10 -2.52 3.15
CA ASP A 20 -1.64 -2.42 3.25
C ASP A 20 -1.16 -0.97 3.37
N ALA A 21 -1.77 -0.04 2.61
CA ALA A 21 -1.56 1.40 2.77
C ALA A 21 -1.93 1.89 4.19
N GLU A 22 -3.03 1.41 4.76
CA GLU A 22 -3.44 1.75 6.13
C GLU A 22 -2.44 1.26 7.18
N LYS A 23 -1.82 0.09 6.99
CA LYS A 23 -0.76 -0.40 7.88
C LYS A 23 0.45 0.53 7.86
N ILE A 24 0.88 0.96 6.67
CA ILE A 24 2.00 1.90 6.51
C ILE A 24 1.64 3.24 7.15
N LEU A 25 0.44 3.76 6.91
CA LEU A 25 -0.05 5.00 7.53
C LEU A 25 -0.09 4.90 9.06
N ARG A 26 -0.52 3.77 9.60
CA ARG A 26 -0.53 3.54 11.05
C ARG A 26 0.88 3.51 11.62
N LEU A 27 1.83 2.89 10.91
CA LEU A 27 3.24 2.91 11.30
C LEU A 27 3.76 4.34 11.36
N ILE A 28 3.50 5.16 10.33
CA ILE A 28 3.85 6.59 10.32
C ILE A 28 3.24 7.33 11.52
N LYS A 29 1.93 7.16 11.77
CA LYS A 29 1.23 7.83 12.88
C LYS A 29 1.83 7.47 14.24
N VAL A 30 2.06 6.18 14.49
CA VAL A 30 2.68 5.72 15.74
C VAL A 30 4.07 6.34 15.91
N GLN A 31 4.86 6.45 14.84
CA GLN A 31 6.18 7.09 14.91
C GLN A 31 6.09 8.59 15.18
N MET A 32 5.11 9.30 14.58
CA MET A 32 4.87 10.71 14.85
C MET A 32 4.45 10.97 16.29
N ASP A 33 3.57 10.13 16.84
CA ASP A 33 3.01 10.29 18.19
C ASP A 33 4.04 9.99 19.29
N HIS A 34 5.02 9.10 19.03
CA HIS A 34 5.96 8.67 20.07
C HIS A 34 7.21 9.55 20.22
N LEU A 35 7.45 10.54 19.35
CA LEU A 35 8.48 11.61 19.45
C LEU A 35 9.93 11.21 19.85
N THR A 36 10.26 9.94 20.08
CA THR A 36 11.61 9.45 20.37
C THR A 36 12.29 9.09 19.06
N MET A 37 12.77 10.14 18.38
CA MET A 37 13.56 10.12 17.14
C MET A 37 12.82 9.67 15.85
N PRO A 38 11.95 10.54 15.28
CA PRO A 38 11.52 10.44 13.89
C PRO A 38 12.66 10.62 12.86
N GLN A 39 13.90 10.84 13.31
CA GLN A 39 15.10 11.12 12.50
C GLN A 39 16.19 10.05 12.67
N CYS A 40 15.86 8.86 13.21
CA CYS A 40 16.83 7.77 13.14
C CYS A 40 16.88 7.29 11.68
N PRO A 41 18.05 7.28 11.02
CA PRO A 41 18.17 6.90 9.60
C PRO A 41 17.52 5.55 9.27
N LEU A 42 17.56 4.61 10.23
CA LEU A 42 16.94 3.30 10.08
C LEU A 42 15.41 3.37 9.89
N TYR A 43 14.71 4.34 10.49
CA TYR A 43 13.25 4.45 10.32
C TYR A 43 12.87 4.98 8.94
N GLU A 44 13.65 5.93 8.42
CA GLU A 44 13.47 6.46 7.07
C GLU A 44 13.67 5.33 6.05
N GLU A 45 14.75 4.55 6.19
CA GLU A 45 15.02 3.38 5.32
C GLU A 45 13.92 2.30 5.39
N VAL A 46 13.38 2.04 6.58
CA VAL A 46 12.26 1.09 6.74
C VAL A 46 11.00 1.64 6.09
N LEU A 47 10.69 2.92 6.29
CA LEU A 47 9.51 3.54 5.68
C LEU A 47 9.62 3.56 4.16
N ASP A 48 10.78 3.94 3.61
CA ASP A 48 11.07 3.94 2.18
C ASP A 48 10.91 2.53 1.59
N THR A 49 11.41 1.51 2.27
CA THR A 49 11.26 0.12 1.83
C THR A 49 9.79 -0.32 1.81
N GLN A 50 9.00 0.07 2.83
CA GLN A 50 7.57 -0.26 2.90
C GLN A 50 6.79 0.47 1.79
N MET A 51 7.07 1.76 1.58
CA MET A 51 6.47 2.55 0.51
C MET A 51 6.83 2.01 -0.88
N PHE A 52 8.09 1.61 -1.09
CA PHE A 52 8.52 0.97 -2.33
C PHE A 52 7.83 -0.39 -2.54
N GLY A 53 7.71 -1.21 -1.49
CA GLY A 53 6.97 -2.47 -1.52
C GLY A 53 5.53 -2.28 -1.98
N LEU A 54 4.79 -1.37 -1.34
CA LEU A 54 3.42 -1.03 -1.75
C LEU A 54 3.37 -0.50 -3.20
N SER A 55 4.32 0.34 -3.61
CA SER A 55 4.41 0.81 -5.00
C SER A 55 4.56 -0.34 -6.00
N ARG A 56 5.32 -1.40 -5.66
CA ARG A 56 5.46 -2.58 -6.52
C ARG A 56 4.17 -3.41 -6.58
N GLU A 57 3.44 -3.52 -5.48
CA GLU A 57 2.14 -4.20 -5.44
C GLU A 57 1.08 -3.46 -6.27
N VAL A 58 1.05 -2.12 -6.19
CA VAL A 58 0.20 -1.27 -7.03
C VAL A 58 0.57 -1.43 -8.51
N ASP A 59 1.85 -1.31 -8.87
CA ASP A 59 2.33 -1.50 -10.26
C ASP A 59 1.93 -2.87 -10.80
N PHE A 60 2.05 -3.92 -9.99
CA PHE A 60 1.63 -5.26 -10.35
C PHE A 60 0.11 -5.34 -10.63
N ALA A 61 -0.72 -4.76 -9.76
CA ALA A 61 -2.17 -4.75 -9.92
C ALA A 61 -2.62 -3.93 -11.14
N VAL A 62 -1.97 -2.80 -11.41
CA VAL A 62 -2.20 -1.98 -12.62
C VAL A 62 -1.85 -2.78 -13.88
N ARG A 63 -0.69 -3.45 -13.90
CA ARG A 63 -0.26 -4.28 -15.05
C ARG A 63 -1.17 -5.49 -15.32
N LEU A 64 -1.88 -5.98 -14.31
CA LEU A 64 -2.91 -7.01 -14.45
C LEU A 64 -4.29 -6.44 -14.87
N GLY A 65 -4.44 -5.12 -14.96
CA GLY A 65 -5.72 -4.46 -15.26
C GLY A 65 -6.73 -4.56 -14.12
N LEU A 66 -6.26 -4.81 -12.89
CA LEU A 66 -7.11 -4.91 -11.71
C LEU A 66 -7.44 -3.52 -11.14
N ILE A 67 -6.61 -2.51 -11.41
CA ILE A 67 -6.72 -1.13 -10.91
C ILE A 67 -6.28 -0.16 -12.01
N ALA A 68 -6.90 1.02 -12.05
CA ALA A 68 -6.49 2.09 -12.96
C ALA A 68 -5.30 2.89 -12.39
N GLU A 69 -4.49 3.47 -13.27
CA GLU A 69 -3.27 4.19 -12.91
C GLU A 69 -3.55 5.53 -12.22
N GLU A 70 -4.73 6.14 -12.45
CA GLU A 70 -5.14 7.41 -11.84
C GLU A 70 -6.00 7.28 -10.55
N GLN A 71 -6.04 6.12 -9.89
CA GLN A 71 -6.78 5.97 -8.63
C GLN A 71 -6.05 6.54 -7.41
#